data_AF-A0AA38SA83-F1
#
_entry.id   AF-A0AA38SA83-F1
#
_cell.length_a   1.000
_cell.length_b   1.000
_cell.length_c   1.000
_cell.angle_alpha   90.00
_cell.angle_beta   90.00
_cell.angle_gamma   90.00
#
_symmetry.space_group_name_H-M   'P 1'
#
loop_
_entity.id
_entity.type
_entity.pdbx_description
1 polymer ?
#
loop_
_entity_poly.entity_id
_entity_poly.type
_entity_poly.pdbx_seq_one_letter_code
_entity_poly.pdbx_strand_id
1 'polypeptide(L)'
;MSTHDVPRTSGHRTEEQQRQELEKIKKYRELEEQFYSQTSSSSFEYTPALFQLTIKLLKLNPEYFTVWNVRRHLLISSLSPKSSSGPSRSTGCSSSSSSGTTTALSGASSQSRSAETLPSPESRTAGRDGQNGTTREGEGSKSKEADKKNAAAAENDANAIQSELAFIFPLLKDYPKCYWIWNYRRWILELAIKYLPVTTARRVWEEELGLDSMMLTRDRRNYHAWAYRRYLVAKLESTELGGKSMVEEEFGYTTRMTSADLSNFSAWHNRSKLIPRLLDERGASDFERRAFFDEELGRVKEALNVGPEDQSLWFYHQYLMSSITDYVGRATIVPNLDLEERVTYVTTEIEEIEELLEDFKDVKWIYEALLEYTLSLQQLEERELDAAEKERLGLWLGKLRELDPLRNGRWDDVEVDCKL
;
A
#
# COMPACT_ATOMS: atom_id res chain seq x y z
N MET A 1 -11.94 17.29 13.93
CA MET A 1 -10.70 17.63 14.65
C MET A 1 -10.27 16.38 15.39
N SER A 2 -9.20 15.72 14.95
CA SER A 2 -8.69 14.52 15.58
C SER A 2 -8.13 14.89 16.95
N THR A 3 -8.78 14.48 18.03
CA THR A 3 -8.26 14.67 19.38
C THR A 3 -7.10 13.71 19.60
N HIS A 4 -5.87 14.24 19.60
CA HIS A 4 -4.68 13.50 20.02
C HIS A 4 -4.85 13.03 21.47
N ASP A 5 -4.45 11.78 21.74
CA ASP A 5 -4.46 11.07 23.02
C ASP A 5 -4.82 11.95 24.21
N VAL A 6 -6.12 12.01 24.52
CA VAL A 6 -6.62 12.75 25.69
C VAL A 6 -6.07 12.03 26.92
N PRO A 7 -5.16 12.65 27.70
CA PRO A 7 -4.68 12.03 28.91
C PRO A 7 -5.89 11.78 29.82
N ARG A 8 -6.04 10.55 30.32
CA ARG A 8 -7.07 10.20 31.32
C ARG A 8 -6.76 10.80 32.70
N THR A 9 -6.23 12.03 32.75
CA THR A 9 -6.07 12.77 33.99
C THR A 9 -7.38 13.45 34.30
N SER A 10 -8.19 12.81 35.15
CA SER A 10 -9.37 13.39 35.81
C SER A 10 -9.02 14.40 36.90
N GLY A 11 -7.78 14.91 36.92
CA GLY A 11 -7.32 15.91 37.87
C GLY A 11 -7.55 17.34 37.36
N HIS A 12 -8.02 18.22 38.23
CA HIS A 12 -8.01 19.67 37.96
C HIS A 12 -6.59 20.10 37.57
N ARG A 13 -6.44 20.69 36.38
CA ARG A 13 -5.17 21.30 35.95
C ARG A 13 -4.75 22.35 36.97
N THR A 14 -3.51 22.32 37.45
CA THR A 14 -3.00 23.33 38.38
C THR A 14 -2.98 24.71 37.72
N GLU A 15 -3.07 25.78 38.51
CA GLU A 15 -2.98 27.16 37.97
C GLU A 15 -1.68 27.38 37.18
N GLU A 16 -0.59 26.74 37.60
CA GLU A 16 0.70 26.79 36.92
C GLU A 16 0.65 26.07 35.56
N GLN A 17 0.03 24.89 35.46
CA GLN A 17 -0.17 24.20 34.19
C GLN A 17 -1.03 25.02 33.23
N GLN A 18 -2.10 25.64 33.73
CA GLN A 18 -2.96 26.51 32.92
C GLN A 18 -2.19 27.74 32.40
N ARG A 19 -1.35 28.35 33.24
CA ARG A 19 -0.50 29.48 32.85
C ARG A 19 0.50 29.09 31.76
N GLN A 20 1.14 27.93 31.87
CA GLN A 20 2.06 27.40 30.86
C GLN A 20 1.33 27.07 29.55
N GLU A 21 0.12 26.53 29.60
CA GLU A 21 -0.71 26.31 28.41
C GLU A 21 -1.09 27.63 27.73
N LEU A 22 -1.51 28.64 28.49
CA LEU A 22 -1.84 29.97 27.97
C LEU A 22 -0.65 30.64 27.31
N GLU A 23 0.55 30.52 27.89
CA GLU A 23 1.78 31.04 27.29
C GLU A 23 2.11 30.32 25.97
N LYS A 24 1.98 28.99 25.92
CA LYS A 24 2.14 28.20 24.68
C LYS A 24 1.14 28.63 23.61
N ILE A 25 -0.13 28.82 23.97
CA ILE A 25 -1.18 29.29 23.05
C ILE A 25 -0.84 30.68 22.51
N LYS A 26 -0.44 31.61 23.39
CA LYS A 26 -0.05 32.96 22.99
C LYS A 26 1.09 32.92 21.97
N LYS A 27 2.16 32.19 22.26
CA LYS A 27 3.30 32.01 21.36
C LYS A 27 2.90 31.39 20.02
N TYR A 28 2.00 30.41 20.04
CA TYR A 28 1.49 29.80 18.80
C TYR A 28 0.72 30.81 17.94
N ARG A 29 -0.17 31.61 18.56
CA ARG A 29 -0.94 32.66 17.87
C ARG A 29 -0.04 33.74 17.27
N GLU A 30 1.01 34.16 17.98
CA GLU A 30 1.99 35.11 17.46
C GLU A 30 2.72 34.58 16.21
N LEU A 31 3.06 33.28 16.19
CA LEU A 31 3.66 32.64 15.01
C LEU A 31 2.66 32.54 13.85
N GLU A 32 1.40 32.28 14.15
CA GLU A 32 0.33 32.20 13.15
C GLU A 32 0.04 33.57 12.53
N GLU A 33 0.01 34.64 13.32
CA GLU A 33 -0.13 36.02 12.82
C GLU A 33 1.04 36.43 11.93
N GLN A 34 2.27 36.10 12.32
CA GLN A 34 3.46 36.28 11.48
C GLN A 34 3.36 35.49 10.17
N PHE A 35 2.75 34.31 10.20
CA PHE A 35 2.59 33.47 9.02
C PHE A 35 1.59 34.08 8.06
N TYR A 36 0.41 34.48 8.56
CA TYR A 36 -0.61 35.10 7.73
C TYR A 36 -0.19 36.46 7.16
N SER A 37 0.54 37.28 7.92
CA SER A 37 1.05 38.55 7.41
C SER A 37 2.02 38.38 6.23
N GLN A 38 2.79 37.28 6.20
CA GLN A 38 3.72 36.98 5.09
C GLN A 38 3.05 36.22 3.93
N THR A 39 1.91 35.54 4.16
CA THR A 39 1.17 34.81 3.11
C THR A 39 -0.02 35.59 2.54
N SER A 40 -0.24 36.84 2.98
CA SER A 40 -1.38 37.67 2.53
C SER A 40 -1.23 38.19 1.10
N SER A 41 -0.01 38.27 0.57
CA SER A 41 0.24 38.65 -0.82
C SER A 41 0.07 37.43 -1.75
N SER A 42 -0.72 37.57 -2.82
CA SER A 42 -1.06 36.45 -3.73
C SER A 42 0.13 35.87 -4.49
N SER A 43 1.28 36.56 -4.51
CA SER A 43 2.56 36.02 -4.98
C SER A 43 3.26 35.30 -3.82
N PHE A 44 3.17 33.98 -3.78
CA PHE A 44 3.95 33.13 -2.87
C PHE A 44 5.44 33.17 -3.25
N GLU A 45 6.07 34.32 -3.07
CA GLU A 45 7.51 34.48 -3.25
C GLU A 45 8.26 33.76 -2.12
N TYR A 46 9.28 33.01 -2.48
CA TYR A 46 10.12 32.35 -1.51
C TYR A 46 10.85 33.37 -0.64
N THR A 47 10.64 33.33 0.66
CA THR A 47 11.50 34.02 1.62
C THR A 47 12.06 33.03 2.65
N PRO A 48 13.36 33.10 2.98
CA PRO A 48 13.95 32.26 4.03
C PRO A 48 13.22 32.39 5.38
N ALA A 49 12.69 33.59 5.68
CA ALA A 49 11.91 33.85 6.89
C ALA A 49 10.61 33.05 6.94
N LEU A 50 9.83 33.04 5.84
CA LEU A 50 8.59 32.27 5.76
C LEU A 50 8.88 30.75 5.81
N PHE A 51 9.94 30.29 5.16
CA PHE A 51 10.34 28.88 5.24
C PHE A 51 10.66 28.45 6.68
N GLN A 52 11.43 29.25 7.41
CA GLN A 52 11.71 29.00 8.84
C GLN A 52 10.45 29.05 9.71
N LEU A 53 9.49 29.91 9.37
CA LEU A 53 8.22 29.99 10.09
C LEU A 53 7.39 28.72 9.91
N THR A 54 7.36 28.13 8.70
CA THR A 54 6.70 26.83 8.50
C THR A 54 7.32 25.71 9.35
N ILE A 55 8.64 25.68 9.52
CA ILE A 55 9.33 24.71 10.40
C ILE A 55 8.84 24.85 11.85
N LYS A 56 8.77 26.08 12.37
CA LYS A 56 8.31 26.34 13.75
C LYS A 56 6.87 25.91 13.95
N LEU A 57 5.97 26.27 13.03
CA LEU A 57 4.55 25.93 13.11
C LEU A 57 4.32 24.41 13.02
N LEU A 58 4.99 23.71 12.10
CA LEU A 58 4.83 22.26 11.93
C LEU A 58 5.42 21.44 13.06
N LYS A 59 6.49 21.92 13.72
CA LYS A 59 7.00 21.32 14.96
C LYS A 59 6.01 21.43 16.12
N LEU A 60 5.19 22.49 16.16
CA LEU A 60 4.16 22.69 17.18
C LEU A 60 2.86 21.98 16.84
N ASN A 61 2.46 21.98 15.57
CA ASN A 61 1.22 21.39 15.09
C ASN A 61 1.39 20.85 13.66
N PRO A 62 1.77 19.57 13.49
CA PRO A 62 1.89 18.97 12.17
C PRO A 62 0.53 18.67 11.51
N GLU A 63 -0.60 18.82 12.22
CA GLU A 63 -1.94 18.71 11.61
C GLU A 63 -2.34 19.98 10.85
N TYR A 64 -1.52 21.04 10.90
CA TYR A 64 -1.83 22.31 10.24
C TYR A 64 -1.61 22.24 8.72
N PHE A 65 -2.63 21.76 8.01
CA PHE A 65 -2.65 21.58 6.55
C PHE A 65 -2.18 22.81 5.75
N THR A 66 -2.64 24.02 6.09
CA THR A 66 -2.30 25.24 5.35
C THR A 66 -0.79 25.50 5.33
N VAL A 67 -0.11 25.23 6.45
CA VAL A 67 1.35 25.40 6.56
C VAL A 67 2.08 24.42 5.66
N TRP A 68 1.61 23.17 5.56
CA TRP A 68 2.16 22.20 4.61
C TRP A 68 2.02 22.66 3.15
N ASN A 69 0.87 23.23 2.77
CA ASN A 69 0.68 23.72 1.40
C ASN A 69 1.61 24.90 1.08
N VAL A 70 1.71 25.88 1.98
CA VAL A 70 2.66 26.99 1.80
C VAL A 70 4.08 26.45 1.68
N ARG A 71 4.45 25.48 2.52
CA ARG A 71 5.77 24.83 2.44
C ARG A 71 6.02 24.14 1.10
N ARG A 72 5.01 23.48 0.50
CA ARG A 72 5.11 22.91 -0.86
C ARG A 72 5.46 23.98 -1.89
N HIS A 73 4.76 25.11 -1.86
CA HIS A 73 5.00 26.21 -2.79
C HIS A 73 6.43 26.76 -2.65
N LEU A 74 6.88 26.98 -1.42
CA LEU A 74 8.24 27.44 -1.14
C LEU A 74 9.30 26.47 -1.67
N LEU A 75 9.11 25.17 -1.47
CA LEU A 75 10.06 24.17 -1.95
C LEU A 75 10.08 24.09 -3.48
N ILE A 76 8.92 24.09 -4.15
CA ILE A 76 8.85 24.10 -5.62
C ILE A 76 9.60 25.31 -6.19
N SER A 77 9.41 26.49 -5.61
CA SER A 77 10.09 27.72 -6.07
C SER A 77 11.62 27.67 -5.90
N SER A 78 12.14 26.77 -5.05
CA SER A 78 13.57 26.56 -4.87
C SER A 78 14.20 25.51 -5.79
N LEU A 79 13.38 24.66 -6.43
CA LEU A 79 13.82 23.57 -7.31
C LEU A 79 13.94 24.04 -8.77
N SER A 80 14.93 23.51 -9.49
CA SER A 80 15.21 23.91 -10.87
C SER A 80 14.25 23.22 -11.85
N PRO A 81 13.53 23.93 -12.73
CA PRO A 81 12.68 23.27 -13.73
C PRO A 81 13.53 22.44 -14.70
N LYS A 82 13.19 21.17 -14.91
CA LYS A 82 13.84 20.34 -15.95
C LYS A 82 13.73 21.05 -17.30
N SER A 83 14.86 21.30 -17.96
CA SER A 83 14.86 21.71 -19.36
C SER A 83 14.25 20.58 -20.18
N SER A 84 13.03 20.75 -20.66
CA SER A 84 12.43 19.79 -21.58
C SER A 84 13.24 19.79 -22.88
N SER A 85 14.10 18.79 -23.08
CA SER A 85 14.58 18.42 -24.40
C SER A 85 13.44 17.73 -25.15
N GLY A 86 12.46 18.53 -25.60
CA GLY A 86 11.44 18.12 -26.56
C GLY A 86 11.86 18.54 -27.96
N PRO A 87 11.58 17.75 -29.01
CA PRO A 87 12.00 18.07 -30.36
C PRO A 87 11.31 19.36 -30.83
N SER A 88 12.10 20.23 -31.45
CA SER A 88 11.70 21.49 -32.06
C SER A 88 10.40 21.33 -32.85
N ARG A 89 9.33 22.02 -32.41
CA ARG A 89 8.12 22.20 -33.22
C ARG A 89 8.47 23.10 -34.41
N SER A 90 8.50 22.51 -35.59
CA SER A 90 8.47 23.24 -36.85
C SER A 90 7.10 23.90 -37.04
N THR A 91 7.16 25.16 -37.45
CA THR A 91 6.06 26.01 -37.90
C THR A 91 5.47 25.57 -39.24
N GLY A 92 4.13 25.70 -39.37
CA GLY A 92 3.35 25.67 -40.61
C GLY A 92 2.43 24.44 -40.71
N CYS A 93 1.14 24.50 -41.06
CA CYS A 93 0.26 25.56 -41.54
C CYS A 93 -1.21 25.13 -41.31
N SER A 94 -2.11 26.09 -41.46
CA SER A 94 -3.52 26.16 -41.06
C SER A 94 -4.55 25.31 -41.84
N SER A 95 -5.77 25.33 -41.28
CA SER A 95 -7.11 24.98 -41.81
C SER A 95 -7.50 23.49 -41.66
N SER A 96 -8.70 23.10 -41.22
CA SER A 96 -9.99 23.77 -41.19
C SER A 96 -10.90 23.15 -40.11
N SER A 97 -11.83 23.95 -39.63
CA SER A 97 -12.90 23.64 -38.69
C SER A 97 -14.05 22.85 -39.32
N SER A 98 -14.56 21.82 -38.65
CA SER A 98 -16.01 21.54 -38.62
C SER A 98 -16.39 20.66 -37.42
N SER A 99 -17.48 21.06 -36.79
CA SER A 99 -18.15 20.48 -35.62
C SER A 99 -18.87 19.17 -35.94
N GLY A 100 -19.07 18.32 -34.93
CA GLY A 100 -20.00 17.19 -35.05
C GLY A 100 -19.99 16.24 -33.86
N THR A 101 -20.89 16.50 -32.90
CA THR A 101 -21.29 15.61 -31.80
C THR A 101 -21.96 14.32 -32.32
N THR A 102 -21.78 13.20 -31.62
CA THR A 102 -22.81 12.21 -31.15
C THR A 102 -22.46 10.71 -31.28
N THR A 103 -22.57 10.05 -30.12
CA THR A 103 -23.23 8.75 -29.85
C THR A 103 -22.45 7.42 -30.02
N ALA A 104 -22.64 6.62 -28.96
CA ALA A 104 -22.20 5.25 -28.72
C ALA A 104 -22.97 4.18 -29.53
N LEU A 105 -22.34 3.02 -29.74
CA LEU A 105 -22.80 1.68 -29.30
C LEU A 105 -21.98 0.55 -29.97
N SER A 106 -21.46 -0.33 -29.11
CA SER A 106 -21.35 -1.80 -29.19
C SER A 106 -21.45 -2.55 -30.54
N GLY A 107 -20.59 -3.56 -30.71
CA GLY A 107 -20.90 -4.71 -31.59
C GLY A 107 -19.72 -5.61 -31.98
N ALA A 108 -19.44 -6.60 -31.13
CA ALA A 108 -18.95 -7.97 -31.41
C ALA A 108 -18.00 -8.30 -32.59
N SER A 109 -16.86 -8.90 -32.22
CA SER A 109 -16.33 -10.21 -32.63
C SER A 109 -16.18 -10.56 -34.12
N SER A 110 -14.96 -10.95 -34.54
CA SER A 110 -14.64 -12.31 -35.06
C SER A 110 -13.19 -12.45 -35.56
N GLN A 111 -12.46 -13.37 -34.91
CA GLN A 111 -11.70 -14.49 -35.50
C GLN A 111 -10.51 -14.29 -36.46
N SER A 112 -9.37 -14.83 -35.97
CA SER A 112 -8.54 -15.90 -36.60
C SER A 112 -7.31 -15.56 -37.48
N ARG A 113 -6.13 -16.02 -36.97
CA ARG A 113 -5.09 -16.91 -37.58
C ARG A 113 -4.60 -16.62 -39.01
N SER A 114 -3.33 -16.71 -39.42
CA SER A 114 -2.07 -17.23 -38.86
C SER A 114 -0.90 -16.87 -39.82
N ALA A 115 0.32 -16.84 -39.27
CA ALA A 115 1.60 -17.36 -39.78
C ALA A 115 2.33 -16.79 -41.04
N GLU A 116 3.57 -16.34 -40.76
CA GLU A 116 4.87 -16.69 -41.40
C GLU A 116 5.13 -16.39 -42.89
N THR A 117 6.19 -15.59 -43.18
CA THR A 117 7.54 -16.04 -43.61
C THR A 117 8.32 -14.89 -44.30
N LEU A 118 9.59 -14.72 -43.92
CA LEU A 118 10.70 -13.95 -44.54
C LEU A 118 11.09 -14.48 -45.96
N PRO A 119 12.17 -14.02 -46.66
CA PRO A 119 13.06 -12.84 -46.52
C PRO A 119 13.30 -12.05 -47.85
N SER A 120 14.15 -11.03 -47.73
CA SER A 120 14.81 -10.11 -48.70
C SER A 120 15.24 -10.65 -50.08
N PRO A 121 15.64 -9.74 -51.00
CA PRO A 121 17.09 -9.57 -51.19
C PRO A 121 17.58 -8.13 -51.41
N GLU A 122 18.86 -7.96 -51.08
CA GLU A 122 19.72 -6.80 -51.29
C GLU A 122 19.90 -6.43 -52.77
N SER A 123 20.16 -5.14 -53.04
CA SER A 123 21.13 -4.77 -54.08
C SER A 123 21.85 -3.47 -53.74
N ARG A 124 23.17 -3.55 -53.84
CA ARG A 124 24.17 -2.49 -53.71
C ARG A 124 24.09 -1.51 -54.89
N THR A 125 24.47 -0.25 -54.68
CA THR A 125 25.56 0.35 -55.48
C THR A 125 26.08 1.67 -54.89
N ALA A 126 27.38 1.87 -55.15
CA ALA A 126 28.30 2.85 -54.63
C ALA A 126 28.08 4.30 -55.12
N GLY A 127 28.66 5.27 -54.41
CA GLY A 127 28.79 6.63 -54.93
C GLY A 127 29.44 7.68 -54.01
N ARG A 128 30.77 7.59 -53.84
CA ARG A 128 31.75 8.70 -53.93
C ARG A 128 31.84 9.79 -52.84
N ASP A 129 33.03 9.82 -52.25
CA ASP A 129 33.91 10.89 -51.75
C ASP A 129 33.40 12.33 -51.58
N GLY A 130 33.72 12.88 -50.41
CA GLY A 130 33.77 14.31 -50.13
C GLY A 130 34.43 14.60 -48.79
N GLN A 131 35.77 14.62 -48.76
CA GLN A 131 36.54 15.24 -47.69
C GLN A 131 36.20 16.73 -47.62
N ASN A 132 35.84 17.23 -46.44
CA ASN A 132 36.16 18.59 -46.03
C ASN A 132 36.38 18.60 -44.51
N GLY A 133 37.64 18.80 -44.12
CA GLY A 133 38.00 19.16 -42.77
C GLY A 133 37.66 20.63 -42.53
N THR A 134 36.97 20.92 -41.45
CA THR A 134 37.06 22.22 -40.78
C THR A 134 36.94 21.95 -39.29
N THR A 135 38.07 22.06 -38.60
CA THR A 135 38.21 22.04 -37.15
C THR A 135 37.31 23.12 -36.55
N ARG A 136 36.22 22.73 -35.90
CA ARG A 136 35.36 23.62 -35.13
C ARG A 136 35.79 23.58 -33.66
N GLU A 137 36.96 24.15 -33.39
CA GLU A 137 37.37 24.48 -32.03
C GLU A 137 36.46 25.63 -31.53
N GLY A 138 35.38 25.28 -30.84
CA GLY A 138 34.44 26.27 -30.30
C GLY A 138 33.12 25.69 -29.79
N GLU A 139 32.70 24.50 -30.25
CA GLU A 139 31.44 23.88 -29.82
C GLU A 139 31.58 22.94 -28.62
N GLY A 140 32.76 22.34 -28.41
CA GLY A 140 33.03 21.44 -27.29
C GLY A 140 33.19 22.11 -25.91
N SER A 141 33.33 23.45 -25.86
CA SER A 141 33.45 24.20 -24.60
C SER A 141 32.08 24.58 -24.02
N LYS A 142 31.11 24.95 -24.88
CA LYS A 142 29.73 25.30 -24.48
C LYS A 142 28.93 24.09 -24.01
N SER A 143 29.13 22.91 -24.62
CA SER A 143 28.47 21.68 -24.16
C SER A 143 28.96 21.26 -22.78
N LYS A 144 30.28 21.27 -22.55
CA LYS A 144 30.87 20.95 -21.24
C LYS A 144 30.47 21.92 -20.12
N GLU A 145 30.25 23.20 -20.43
CA GLU A 145 29.80 24.19 -19.45
C GLU A 145 28.30 24.08 -19.13
N ALA A 146 27.47 23.77 -20.12
CA ALA A 146 26.06 23.46 -19.93
C ALA A 146 25.86 22.16 -19.12
N ASP A 147 26.64 21.12 -19.42
CA ASP A 147 26.61 19.85 -18.69
C ASP A 147 27.03 20.03 -17.23
N LYS A 148 28.05 20.86 -16.95
CA LYS A 148 28.45 21.21 -15.58
C LYS A 148 27.37 21.98 -14.82
N LYS A 149 26.68 22.94 -15.47
CA LYS A 149 25.58 23.68 -14.85
C LYS A 149 24.38 22.79 -14.55
N ASN A 150 24.05 21.87 -15.46
CA ASN A 150 22.98 20.89 -15.25
C ASN A 150 23.30 19.91 -14.12
N ALA A 151 24.56 19.44 -14.03
CA ALA A 151 25.01 18.59 -12.93
C ALA A 151 24.93 19.30 -11.56
N ALA A 152 25.38 20.56 -11.49
CA ALA A 152 25.29 21.36 -10.27
C ALA A 152 23.84 21.65 -9.85
N ALA A 153 22.93 21.89 -10.81
CA ALA A 153 21.51 22.06 -10.52
C ALA A 153 20.86 20.78 -9.98
N ALA A 154 21.17 19.62 -10.58
CA ALA A 154 20.67 18.32 -10.12
C ALA A 154 21.19 17.96 -8.72
N GLU A 155 22.44 18.31 -8.41
CA GLU A 155 23.00 18.15 -7.06
C GLU A 155 22.31 19.05 -6.04
N ASN A 156 22.03 20.30 -6.40
CA ASN A 156 21.29 21.22 -5.54
C ASN A 156 19.86 20.73 -5.27
N ASP A 157 19.15 20.27 -6.30
CA ASP A 157 17.80 19.70 -6.16
C ASP A 157 17.82 18.43 -5.29
N ALA A 158 18.83 17.56 -5.43
CA ALA A 158 19.02 16.39 -4.59
C ALA A 158 19.23 16.76 -3.11
N ASN A 159 20.07 17.76 -2.84
CA ASN A 159 20.34 18.26 -1.49
C ASN A 159 19.08 18.88 -0.87
N ALA A 160 18.28 19.61 -1.65
CA ALA A 160 17.01 20.18 -1.19
C ALA A 160 16.00 19.09 -0.79
N ILE A 161 15.82 18.07 -1.64
CA ILE A 161 14.95 16.93 -1.37
C ILE A 161 15.42 16.16 -0.12
N GLN A 162 16.72 15.86 -0.03
CA GLN A 162 17.28 15.13 1.11
C GLN A 162 17.13 15.91 2.42
N SER A 163 17.40 17.22 2.39
CA SER A 163 17.21 18.10 3.56
C SER A 163 15.76 18.12 4.01
N GLU A 164 14.82 18.09 3.07
CA GLU A 164 13.40 18.09 3.37
C GLU A 164 12.94 16.75 3.96
N LEU A 165 13.40 15.62 3.42
CA LEU A 165 13.16 14.29 4.02
C LEU A 165 13.72 14.18 5.44
N ALA A 166 14.89 14.77 5.68
CA ALA A 166 15.52 14.84 7.00
C ALA A 166 14.74 15.73 7.99
N PHE A 167 14.14 16.83 7.52
CA PHE A 167 13.24 17.66 8.33
C PHE A 167 11.97 16.92 8.76
N ILE A 168 11.36 16.16 7.84
CA ILE A 168 10.11 15.44 8.10
C ILE A 168 10.33 14.24 9.05
N PHE A 169 11.50 13.61 9.01
CA PHE A 169 11.80 12.40 9.80
C PHE A 169 11.48 12.52 11.31
N PRO A 170 11.98 13.52 12.06
CA PRO A 170 11.64 13.66 13.47
C PRO A 170 10.14 13.92 13.69
N LEU A 171 9.49 14.70 12.81
CA LEU A 171 8.04 14.92 12.90
C LEU A 171 7.27 13.61 12.74
N LEU A 172 7.69 12.76 11.80
CA LEU A 172 7.05 11.47 11.58
C LEU A 172 7.23 10.53 12.77
N LYS A 173 8.39 10.55 13.42
CA LYS A 173 8.65 9.75 14.63
C LYS A 173 7.81 10.18 15.82
N ASP A 174 7.55 11.48 15.95
CA ASP A 174 6.77 12.05 17.05
C ASP A 174 5.26 11.96 16.79
N TYR A 175 4.85 12.07 15.53
CA TYR A 175 3.45 12.08 15.10
C TYR A 175 3.18 11.04 13.99
N PRO A 176 3.38 9.74 14.26
CA PRO A 176 3.37 8.68 13.25
C PRO A 176 1.98 8.41 12.62
N LYS A 177 0.93 9.04 13.15
CA LYS A 177 -0.46 8.94 12.67
C LYS A 177 -0.97 10.24 12.03
N CYS A 178 -0.12 11.26 11.89
CA CYS A 178 -0.50 12.50 11.21
C CYS A 178 -0.53 12.27 9.69
N TYR A 179 -1.73 12.37 9.11
CA TYR A 179 -1.95 12.17 7.67
C TYR A 179 -1.06 13.11 6.82
N TRP A 180 -0.94 14.37 7.23
CA TRP A 180 -0.25 15.39 6.42
C TRP A 180 1.25 15.15 6.31
N ILE A 181 1.88 14.57 7.33
CA ILE A 181 3.29 14.17 7.27
C ILE A 181 3.49 13.10 6.19
N TRP A 182 2.71 12.01 6.21
CA TRP A 182 2.78 10.95 5.20
C TRP A 182 2.45 11.47 3.80
N ASN A 183 1.41 12.32 3.70
CA ASN A 183 1.00 12.93 2.43
C ASN A 183 2.09 13.82 1.84
N TYR A 184 2.71 14.67 2.66
CA TYR A 184 3.80 15.53 2.24
C TYR A 184 5.05 14.72 1.89
N ARG A 185 5.38 13.67 2.66
CA ARG A 185 6.51 12.80 2.38
C ARG A 185 6.40 12.07 1.04
N ARG A 186 5.22 11.50 0.71
CA ARG A 186 4.94 10.96 -0.64
C ARG A 186 5.18 11.99 -1.74
N TRP A 187 4.69 13.21 -1.51
CA TRP A 187 4.86 14.30 -2.48
C TRP A 187 6.34 14.63 -2.73
N ILE A 188 7.19 14.65 -1.69
CA ILE A 188 8.64 14.83 -1.84
C ILE A 188 9.29 13.73 -2.68
N LEU A 189 8.86 12.48 -2.50
CA LEU A 189 9.38 11.36 -3.29
C LEU A 189 9.01 11.47 -4.78
N GLU A 190 7.81 11.95 -5.10
CA GLU A 190 7.42 12.25 -6.49
C GLU A 190 8.27 13.39 -7.07
N LEU A 191 8.69 14.37 -6.26
CA LEU A 191 9.68 15.36 -6.70
C LEU A 191 11.03 14.71 -7.00
N ALA A 192 11.45 13.68 -6.24
CA ALA A 192 12.68 12.95 -6.55
C ALA A 192 12.63 12.34 -7.96
N ILE A 193 11.51 11.71 -8.35
CA ILE A 193 11.31 11.21 -9.73
C ILE A 193 11.33 12.38 -10.73
N LYS A 194 10.61 13.45 -10.40
CA LYS A 194 10.44 14.59 -11.31
C LYS A 194 11.73 15.37 -11.53
N TYR A 195 12.62 15.51 -10.55
CA TYR A 195 13.77 16.43 -10.62
C TYR A 195 15.12 15.71 -10.68
N LEU A 196 15.25 14.48 -10.17
CA LEU A 196 16.53 13.77 -10.13
C LEU A 196 16.72 12.80 -11.30
N PRO A 197 17.95 12.36 -11.59
CA PRO A 197 18.21 11.21 -12.44
C PRO A 197 17.55 9.94 -11.87
N VAL A 198 17.06 9.05 -12.74
CA VAL A 198 16.31 7.85 -12.35
C VAL A 198 17.06 6.99 -11.34
N THR A 199 18.38 6.82 -11.50
CA THR A 199 19.22 6.04 -10.56
C THR A 199 19.27 6.68 -9.17
N THR A 200 19.37 8.01 -9.09
CA THR A 200 19.37 8.74 -7.82
C THR A 200 17.98 8.74 -7.18
N ALA A 201 16.93 8.97 -7.97
CA ALA A 201 15.55 8.91 -7.51
C ALA A 201 15.26 7.51 -6.92
N ARG A 202 15.59 6.44 -7.65
CA ARG A 202 15.39 5.06 -7.18
C ARG A 202 16.04 4.82 -5.82
N ARG A 203 17.29 5.24 -5.63
CA ARG A 203 17.99 5.10 -4.33
C ARG A 203 17.24 5.80 -3.19
N VAL A 204 16.70 7.00 -3.42
CA VAL A 204 15.89 7.72 -2.41
C VAL A 204 14.66 6.91 -2.02
N TRP A 205 13.98 6.28 -2.98
CA TRP A 205 12.81 5.42 -2.71
C TRP A 205 13.18 4.10 -2.03
N GLU A 206 14.35 3.52 -2.33
CA GLU A 206 14.85 2.30 -1.67
C GLU A 206 15.25 2.58 -0.20
N GLU A 207 15.92 3.69 0.07
CA GLU A 207 16.21 4.15 1.45
C GLU A 207 14.92 4.36 2.25
N GLU A 208 13.87 4.82 1.57
CA GLU A 208 12.57 5.06 2.18
C GLU A 208 11.86 3.78 2.64
N LEU A 209 12.06 2.63 1.96
CA LEU A 209 11.60 1.33 2.46
C LEU A 209 12.27 0.97 3.80
N GLY A 210 13.52 1.41 4.00
CA GLY A 210 14.22 1.27 5.28
C GLY A 210 13.56 2.07 6.40
N LEU A 211 13.15 3.31 6.12
CA LEU A 211 12.37 4.11 7.06
C LEU A 211 11.02 3.47 7.35
N ASP A 212 10.27 3.05 6.33
CA ASP A 212 8.98 2.39 6.50
C ASP A 212 9.10 1.17 7.41
N SER A 213 10.13 0.33 7.19
CA SER A 213 10.41 -0.83 8.03
C SER A 213 10.69 -0.44 9.49
N MET A 214 11.40 0.67 9.73
CA MET A 214 11.62 1.23 11.06
C MET A 214 10.30 1.67 11.72
N MET A 215 9.42 2.33 10.97
CA MET A 215 8.12 2.78 11.47
C MET A 215 7.21 1.59 11.83
N LEU A 216 7.20 0.55 11.01
CA LEU A 216 6.46 -0.70 11.28
C LEU A 216 7.06 -1.54 12.41
N THR A 217 8.37 -1.44 12.66
CA THR A 217 8.98 -2.06 13.84
C THR A 217 8.49 -1.38 15.12
N ARG A 218 8.31 -0.05 15.09
CA ARG A 218 7.82 0.72 16.25
C ARG A 218 6.33 0.57 16.49
N ASP A 219 5.53 0.56 15.43
CA ASP A 219 4.09 0.30 15.49
C ASP A 219 3.69 -0.58 14.30
N ARG A 220 3.68 -1.90 14.56
CA ARG A 220 3.39 -2.94 13.57
C ARG A 220 1.97 -2.87 12.99
N ARG A 221 1.06 -2.15 13.66
CA ARG A 221 -0.34 -1.95 13.24
C ARG A 221 -0.58 -0.55 12.67
N ASN A 222 0.48 0.23 12.42
CA ASN A 222 0.32 1.55 11.83
C ASN A 222 -0.19 1.45 10.39
N TYR A 223 -1.49 1.71 10.21
CA TYR A 223 -2.15 1.68 8.92
C TYR A 223 -1.52 2.64 7.89
N HIS A 224 -1.06 3.82 8.32
CA HIS A 224 -0.41 4.77 7.43
C HIS A 224 0.92 4.24 6.91
N ALA A 225 1.71 3.59 7.76
CA ALA A 225 2.97 2.96 7.35
C ALA A 225 2.71 1.81 6.37
N TRP A 226 1.78 0.90 6.66
CA TRP A 226 1.43 -0.17 5.69
C TRP A 226 0.90 0.36 4.36
N ALA A 227 0.07 1.42 4.37
CA ALA A 227 -0.39 2.06 3.14
C ALA A 227 0.76 2.75 2.39
N TYR A 228 1.70 3.34 3.12
CA TYR A 228 2.89 3.96 2.57
C TYR A 228 3.82 2.93 1.94
N ARG A 229 4.10 1.82 2.62
CA ARG A 229 4.85 0.68 2.09
C ARG A 229 4.33 0.21 0.74
N ARG A 230 3.02 -0.07 0.64
CA ARG A 230 2.39 -0.48 -0.63
C ARG A 230 2.59 0.55 -1.74
N TYR A 231 2.51 1.84 -1.40
CA TYR A 231 2.78 2.91 -2.35
C TYR A 231 4.25 2.96 -2.79
N LEU A 232 5.21 2.80 -1.86
CA LEU A 232 6.64 2.73 -2.18
C LEU A 232 6.94 1.57 -3.12
N VAL A 233 6.46 0.37 -2.79
CA VAL A 233 6.64 -0.85 -3.60
C VAL A 233 6.07 -0.63 -5.00
N ALA A 234 4.81 -0.21 -5.11
CA ALA A 234 4.17 0.02 -6.42
C ALA A 234 4.95 1.01 -7.31
N LYS A 235 5.54 2.05 -6.71
CA LYS A 235 6.38 3.01 -7.43
C LYS A 235 7.76 2.46 -7.77
N LEU A 236 8.40 1.71 -6.88
CA LEU A 236 9.69 1.05 -7.12
C LEU A 236 9.64 -0.04 -8.20
N GLU A 237 8.47 -0.66 -8.37
CA GLU A 237 8.17 -1.62 -9.45
C GLU A 237 7.87 -0.94 -10.79
N SER A 238 7.53 0.36 -10.78
CA SER A 238 7.13 1.08 -11.99
C SER A 238 8.29 1.35 -12.95
N THR A 239 7.95 1.57 -14.22
CA THR A 239 8.92 1.97 -15.26
C THR A 239 9.57 3.32 -14.98
N GLU A 240 8.92 4.20 -14.21
CA GLU A 240 9.47 5.52 -13.82
C GLU A 240 10.78 5.37 -13.02
N LEU A 241 10.92 4.27 -12.27
CA LEU A 241 12.09 3.94 -11.46
C LEU A 241 12.88 2.74 -12.02
N GLY A 242 12.62 2.34 -13.27
CA GLY A 242 13.26 1.17 -13.88
C GLY A 242 13.03 -0.12 -13.08
N GLY A 243 11.85 -0.25 -12.49
CA GLY A 243 11.49 -1.31 -11.56
C GLY A 243 11.26 -2.67 -12.18
N LYS A 244 11.31 -3.67 -11.32
CA LYS A 244 10.82 -5.02 -11.53
C LYS A 244 9.94 -5.39 -10.34
N SER A 245 9.15 -6.45 -10.48
CA SER A 245 8.34 -6.96 -9.38
C SER A 245 9.17 -7.19 -8.12
N MET A 246 8.58 -6.84 -6.98
CA MET A 246 9.09 -7.02 -5.62
C MET A 246 8.18 -7.96 -4.80
N VAL A 247 7.28 -8.70 -5.47
CA VAL A 247 6.26 -9.52 -4.79
C VAL A 247 6.88 -10.58 -3.87
N GLU A 248 8.03 -11.16 -4.26
CA GLU A 248 8.78 -12.14 -3.47
C GLU A 248 9.39 -11.50 -2.22
N GLU A 249 10.04 -10.35 -2.37
CA GLU A 249 10.65 -9.62 -1.26
C GLU A 249 9.59 -9.14 -0.26
N GLU A 250 8.43 -8.69 -0.74
CA GLU A 250 7.31 -8.26 0.10
C GLU A 250 6.62 -9.43 0.78
N PHE A 251 6.45 -10.55 0.09
CA PHE A 251 5.93 -11.77 0.71
C PHE A 251 6.87 -12.24 1.83
N GLY A 252 8.18 -12.29 1.57
CA GLY A 252 9.20 -12.58 2.58
C GLY A 252 9.24 -11.55 3.72
N TYR A 253 8.94 -10.28 3.47
CA TYR A 253 8.75 -9.28 4.52
C TYR A 253 7.55 -9.62 5.42
N THR A 254 6.40 -9.98 4.84
CA THR A 254 5.23 -10.40 5.65
C THR A 254 5.50 -11.66 6.46
N THR A 255 6.24 -12.64 5.92
CA THR A 255 6.67 -13.84 6.65
C THR A 255 7.44 -13.47 7.92
N ARG A 256 8.42 -12.56 7.81
CA ARG A 256 9.19 -12.09 8.97
C ARG A 256 8.31 -11.37 9.99
N MET A 257 7.38 -10.55 9.52
CA MET A 257 6.50 -9.76 10.39
C MET A 257 5.48 -10.61 11.15
N THR A 258 4.94 -11.66 10.53
CA THR A 258 4.01 -12.59 11.20
C THR A 258 4.74 -13.55 12.12
N SER A 259 5.94 -14.01 11.76
CA SER A 259 6.78 -14.83 12.67
C SER A 259 7.23 -14.06 13.92
N ALA A 260 7.46 -12.75 13.81
CA ALA A 260 7.84 -11.92 14.95
C ALA A 260 6.66 -11.61 15.89
N ASP A 261 5.44 -11.63 15.37
CA ASP A 261 4.21 -11.38 16.11
C ASP A 261 3.00 -12.00 15.42
N LEU A 262 2.48 -13.10 16.00
CA LEU A 262 1.30 -13.80 15.47
C LEU A 262 0.04 -12.91 15.51
N SER A 263 -0.02 -11.94 16.43
CA SER A 263 -1.11 -10.96 16.56
C SER A 263 -1.08 -9.83 15.53
N ASN A 264 -0.15 -9.85 14.58
CA ASN A 264 0.02 -8.78 13.61
C ASN A 264 -0.97 -8.91 12.44
N PHE A 265 -2.24 -8.55 12.68
CA PHE A 265 -3.29 -8.53 11.66
C PHE A 265 -2.89 -7.81 10.37
N SER A 266 -2.15 -6.70 10.48
CA SER A 266 -1.76 -5.93 9.29
C SER A 266 -0.77 -6.69 8.40
N ALA A 267 0.12 -7.50 8.99
CA ALA A 267 1.02 -8.36 8.23
C ALA A 267 0.27 -9.54 7.58
N TRP A 268 -0.63 -10.21 8.30
CA TRP A 268 -1.48 -11.27 7.75
C TRP A 268 -2.36 -10.75 6.61
N HIS A 269 -2.99 -9.58 6.78
CA HIS A 269 -3.75 -8.94 5.73
C HIS A 269 -2.89 -8.58 4.51
N ASN A 270 -1.71 -8.01 4.72
CA ASN A 270 -0.83 -7.69 3.58
C ASN A 270 -0.35 -8.96 2.86
N ARG A 271 -0.09 -10.03 3.61
CA ARG A 271 0.26 -11.37 3.07
C ARG A 271 -0.85 -11.91 2.18
N SER A 272 -2.11 -11.90 2.65
CA SER A 272 -3.25 -12.39 1.87
C SER A 272 -3.44 -11.64 0.55
N LYS A 273 -3.11 -10.34 0.51
CA LYS A 273 -3.18 -9.55 -0.73
C LYS A 273 -2.02 -9.82 -1.71
N LEU A 274 -0.90 -10.36 -1.25
CA LEU A 274 0.25 -10.68 -2.09
C LEU A 274 0.13 -12.06 -2.74
N ILE A 275 -0.48 -13.03 -2.06
CA ILE A 275 -0.53 -14.44 -2.50
C ILE A 275 -1.02 -14.62 -3.94
N PRO A 276 -2.17 -14.04 -4.38
CA PRO A 276 -2.64 -14.26 -5.75
C PRO A 276 -1.61 -13.81 -6.80
N ARG A 277 -1.08 -12.58 -6.63
CA ARG A 277 -0.06 -12.02 -7.51
C ARG A 277 1.23 -12.84 -7.49
N LEU A 278 1.64 -13.32 -6.32
CA LEU A 278 2.83 -14.16 -6.16
C LEU A 278 2.73 -15.44 -6.99
N LEU A 279 1.60 -16.16 -6.87
CA LEU A 279 1.37 -17.41 -7.59
C LEU A 279 1.24 -17.18 -9.10
N ASP A 280 0.57 -16.10 -9.51
CA ASP A 280 0.43 -15.72 -10.92
C ASP A 280 1.79 -15.39 -11.56
N GLU A 281 2.62 -14.59 -10.88
CA GLU A 281 3.95 -14.21 -11.40
C GLU A 281 4.94 -15.37 -11.41
N ARG A 282 4.81 -16.34 -10.50
CA ARG A 282 5.54 -17.61 -10.54
C ARG A 282 5.11 -18.50 -11.70
N GLY A 283 3.95 -18.25 -12.32
CA GLY A 283 3.35 -19.17 -13.27
C GLY A 283 3.00 -20.51 -12.64
N ALA A 284 2.62 -20.50 -11.36
CA ALA A 284 2.43 -21.70 -10.56
C ALA A 284 1.33 -22.60 -11.14
N SER A 285 1.68 -23.87 -11.34
CA SER A 285 0.75 -24.95 -11.71
C SER A 285 -0.24 -25.25 -10.59
N ASP A 286 -1.32 -25.98 -10.90
CA ASP A 286 -2.32 -26.38 -9.89
C ASP A 286 -1.70 -27.20 -8.76
N PHE A 287 -0.71 -28.04 -9.07
CA PHE A 287 0.05 -28.80 -8.08
C PHE A 287 0.85 -27.88 -7.14
N GLU A 288 1.57 -26.91 -7.68
CA GLU A 288 2.35 -25.95 -6.88
C GLU A 288 1.45 -25.03 -6.05
N ARG A 289 0.30 -24.62 -6.60
CA ARG A 289 -0.71 -23.82 -5.90
C ARG A 289 -1.30 -24.58 -4.72
N ARG A 290 -1.61 -25.87 -4.90
CA ARG A 290 -2.09 -26.74 -3.81
C ARG A 290 -1.04 -26.89 -2.72
N ALA A 291 0.19 -27.24 -3.09
CA ALA A 291 1.28 -27.38 -2.13
C ALA A 291 1.53 -26.08 -1.34
N PHE A 292 1.46 -24.92 -2.01
CA PHE A 292 1.57 -23.61 -1.36
C PHE A 292 0.40 -23.35 -0.39
N PHE A 293 -0.83 -23.69 -0.78
CA PHE A 293 -2.00 -23.56 0.07
C PHE A 293 -1.88 -24.43 1.33
N ASP A 294 -1.44 -25.69 1.18
CA ASP A 294 -1.25 -26.61 2.29
C ASP A 294 -0.20 -26.09 3.28
N GLU A 295 0.91 -25.52 2.78
CA GLU A 295 1.93 -24.88 3.62
C GLU A 295 1.37 -23.68 4.40
N GLU A 296 0.60 -22.80 3.73
CA GLU A 296 0.01 -21.62 4.37
C GLU A 296 -1.07 -21.98 5.39
N LEU A 297 -1.91 -22.98 5.09
CA LEU A 297 -2.93 -23.48 6.01
C LEU A 297 -2.27 -24.14 7.22
N GLY A 298 -1.28 -25.00 7.01
CA GLY A 298 -0.48 -25.60 8.08
C GLY A 298 0.16 -24.55 8.99
N ARG A 299 0.73 -23.49 8.40
CA ARG A 299 1.33 -22.38 9.16
C ARG A 299 0.35 -21.66 10.08
N VAL A 300 -0.85 -21.35 9.59
CA VAL A 300 -1.85 -20.67 10.45
C VAL A 300 -2.41 -21.61 11.51
N LYS A 301 -2.55 -22.90 11.21
CA LYS A 301 -2.96 -23.92 12.19
C LYS A 301 -1.94 -24.09 13.31
N GLU A 302 -0.64 -24.15 12.99
CA GLU A 302 0.43 -24.14 14.00
C GLU A 302 0.36 -22.89 14.89
N ALA A 303 0.03 -21.73 14.32
CA ALA A 303 -0.17 -20.51 15.09
C ALA A 303 -1.44 -20.57 15.97
N LEU A 304 -2.53 -21.16 15.48
CA LEU A 304 -3.77 -21.36 16.24
C LEU A 304 -3.58 -22.34 17.41
N ASN A 305 -2.69 -23.33 17.28
CA ASN A 305 -2.36 -24.24 18.39
C ASN A 305 -1.70 -23.53 19.59
N VAL A 306 -1.13 -22.34 19.39
CA VAL A 306 -0.45 -21.57 20.46
C VAL A 306 -1.16 -20.28 20.85
N GLY A 307 -2.08 -19.78 20.02
CA GLY A 307 -2.83 -18.54 20.28
C GLY A 307 -4.22 -18.53 19.67
N PRO A 308 -5.09 -19.51 19.97
CA PRO A 308 -6.42 -19.61 19.39
C PRO A 308 -7.34 -18.46 19.82
N GLU A 309 -7.01 -17.68 20.84
CA GLU A 309 -7.73 -16.46 21.20
C GLU A 309 -7.52 -15.29 20.21
N ASP A 310 -6.46 -15.34 19.39
CA ASP A 310 -6.11 -14.25 18.49
C ASP A 310 -6.98 -14.23 17.23
N GLN A 311 -7.88 -13.25 17.17
CA GLN A 311 -8.77 -13.05 16.02
C GLN A 311 -8.03 -12.89 14.68
N SER A 312 -6.78 -12.42 14.68
CA SER A 312 -6.02 -12.18 13.46
C SER A 312 -5.71 -13.48 12.73
N LEU A 313 -5.45 -14.54 13.50
CA LEU A 313 -5.18 -15.87 12.97
C LEU A 313 -6.45 -16.46 12.35
N TRP A 314 -7.59 -16.37 13.05
CA TRP A 314 -8.88 -16.80 12.52
C TRP A 314 -9.30 -16.05 11.26
N PHE A 315 -9.08 -14.73 11.18
CA PHE A 315 -9.37 -13.99 9.95
C PHE A 315 -8.47 -14.41 8.78
N TYR A 316 -7.21 -14.77 9.05
CA TYR A 316 -6.32 -15.30 8.01
C TYR A 316 -6.70 -16.72 7.59
N HIS A 317 -7.06 -17.56 8.56
CA HIS A 317 -7.59 -18.90 8.36
C HIS A 317 -8.86 -18.89 7.51
N GLN A 318 -9.85 -18.07 7.88
CA GLN A 318 -11.07 -17.83 7.09
C GLN A 318 -10.77 -17.35 5.67
N TYR A 319 -9.76 -16.48 5.49
CA TYR A 319 -9.33 -16.07 4.14
C TYR A 319 -8.82 -17.26 3.32
N LEU A 320 -8.00 -18.15 3.91
CA LEU A 320 -7.54 -19.35 3.22
C LEU A 320 -8.72 -20.28 2.93
N MET A 321 -9.56 -20.57 3.92
CA MET A 321 -10.72 -21.45 3.78
C MET A 321 -11.75 -20.91 2.77
N SER A 322 -11.86 -19.59 2.58
CA SER A 322 -12.70 -19.03 1.51
C SER A 322 -12.25 -19.45 0.10
N SER A 323 -10.97 -19.80 -0.10
CA SER A 323 -10.50 -20.39 -1.37
C SER A 323 -11.03 -21.80 -1.59
N ILE A 324 -11.50 -22.46 -0.53
CA ILE A 324 -12.10 -23.80 -0.56
C ILE A 324 -13.62 -23.73 -0.50
N THR A 325 -14.23 -22.81 0.27
CA THR A 325 -15.68 -22.79 0.53
C THR A 325 -16.47 -21.89 -0.42
N ASP A 326 -15.88 -20.82 -0.97
CA ASP A 326 -16.60 -19.92 -1.88
C ASP A 326 -16.94 -20.60 -3.23
N TYR A 327 -17.94 -20.08 -3.94
CA TYR A 327 -18.34 -20.60 -5.24
C TYR A 327 -17.17 -20.74 -6.25
N VAL A 328 -17.18 -21.84 -7.01
CA VAL A 328 -16.17 -22.18 -8.02
C VAL A 328 -15.97 -20.99 -8.97
N GLY A 329 -14.72 -20.52 -9.10
CA GLY A 329 -14.35 -19.38 -9.94
C GLY A 329 -14.08 -18.06 -9.18
N ARG A 330 -14.26 -18.02 -7.85
CA ARG A 330 -13.74 -16.94 -7.00
C ARG A 330 -12.45 -17.29 -6.27
N ALA A 331 -12.11 -18.58 -6.18
CA ALA A 331 -10.88 -19.05 -5.55
C ALA A 331 -9.65 -18.51 -6.30
N THR A 332 -8.83 -17.73 -5.61
CA THR A 332 -7.63 -17.11 -6.19
C THR A 332 -6.35 -17.89 -5.94
N ILE A 333 -6.34 -18.78 -4.93
CA ILE A 333 -5.16 -19.56 -4.55
C ILE A 333 -5.17 -20.90 -5.28
N VAL A 334 -6.25 -21.67 -5.11
CA VAL A 334 -6.44 -23.03 -5.64
C VAL A 334 -7.68 -23.12 -6.55
N PRO A 335 -7.63 -22.52 -7.76
CA PRO A 335 -8.82 -22.32 -8.61
C PRO A 335 -9.43 -23.60 -9.19
N ASN A 336 -8.66 -24.69 -9.29
CA ASN A 336 -9.01 -25.91 -10.03
C ASN A 336 -9.18 -27.15 -9.13
N LEU A 337 -9.49 -26.96 -7.83
CA LEU A 337 -9.86 -28.09 -6.96
C LEU A 337 -11.23 -28.64 -7.38
N ASP A 338 -11.33 -29.96 -7.46
CA ASP A 338 -12.63 -30.60 -7.66
C ASP A 338 -13.47 -30.62 -6.39
N LEU A 339 -14.73 -31.04 -6.51
CA LEU A 339 -15.66 -31.03 -5.38
C LEU A 339 -15.23 -32.00 -4.26
N GLU A 340 -14.73 -33.19 -4.61
CA GLU A 340 -14.33 -34.22 -3.64
C GLU A 340 -13.13 -33.75 -2.82
N GLU A 341 -12.17 -33.10 -3.47
CA GLU A 341 -11.03 -32.47 -2.83
C GLU A 341 -11.47 -31.34 -1.88
N ARG A 342 -12.38 -30.47 -2.32
CA ARG A 342 -12.89 -29.37 -1.49
C ARG A 342 -13.63 -29.88 -0.26
N VAL A 343 -14.50 -30.88 -0.43
CA VAL A 343 -15.19 -31.56 0.66
C VAL A 343 -14.18 -32.16 1.63
N THR A 344 -13.14 -32.83 1.12
CA THR A 344 -12.07 -33.40 1.96
C THR A 344 -11.35 -32.36 2.80
N TYR A 345 -11.00 -31.20 2.23
CA TYR A 345 -10.38 -30.10 2.98
C TYR A 345 -11.27 -29.60 4.12
N VAL A 346 -12.55 -29.34 3.83
CA VAL A 346 -13.47 -28.81 4.84
C VAL A 346 -13.75 -29.83 5.95
N THR A 347 -13.95 -31.10 5.60
CA THR A 347 -14.14 -32.18 6.59
C THR A 347 -12.91 -32.33 7.49
N THR A 348 -11.71 -32.39 6.90
CA THR A 348 -10.45 -32.49 7.66
C THR A 348 -10.28 -31.30 8.59
N GLU A 349 -10.58 -30.08 8.11
CA GLU A 349 -10.45 -28.88 8.92
C GLU A 349 -11.46 -28.84 10.09
N ILE A 350 -12.68 -29.35 9.89
CA ILE A 350 -13.66 -29.50 10.99
C ILE A 350 -13.09 -30.46 12.06
N GLU A 351 -12.57 -31.62 11.67
CA GLU A 351 -11.99 -32.60 12.59
C GLU A 351 -10.84 -32.00 13.41
N GLU A 352 -9.92 -31.28 12.77
CA GLU A 352 -8.79 -30.65 13.46
C GLU A 352 -9.20 -29.48 14.37
N ILE A 353 -10.25 -28.72 14.02
CA ILE A 353 -10.79 -27.69 14.90
C ILE A 353 -11.55 -28.34 16.08
N GLU A 354 -12.20 -29.50 15.89
CA GLU A 354 -12.77 -30.29 16.98
C GLU A 354 -11.67 -30.80 17.93
N GLU A 355 -10.50 -31.21 17.42
CA GLU A 355 -9.34 -31.54 18.25
C GLU A 355 -8.85 -30.31 19.05
N LEU A 356 -8.74 -29.14 18.40
CA LEU A 356 -8.37 -27.89 19.08
C LEU A 356 -9.38 -27.52 20.19
N LEU A 357 -10.66 -27.83 19.99
CA LEU A 357 -11.72 -27.56 20.96
C LEU A 357 -11.54 -28.37 22.26
N GLU A 358 -10.89 -29.55 22.20
CA GLU A 358 -10.66 -30.37 23.39
C GLU A 358 -9.86 -29.62 24.46
N ASP A 359 -8.88 -28.84 24.02
CA ASP A 359 -8.00 -28.04 24.88
C ASP A 359 -8.52 -26.62 25.16
N PHE A 360 -9.28 -26.02 24.23
CA PHE A 360 -9.64 -24.59 24.26
C PHE A 360 -11.14 -24.32 24.28
N LYS A 361 -11.83 -24.78 25.34
CA LYS A 361 -13.31 -24.71 25.47
C LYS A 361 -13.90 -23.32 25.70
N ASP A 362 -13.08 -22.33 26.04
CA ASP A 362 -13.52 -20.96 26.33
C ASP A 362 -13.20 -19.98 25.18
N VAL A 363 -12.81 -20.50 24.01
CA VAL A 363 -12.45 -19.69 22.84
C VAL A 363 -13.60 -19.71 21.83
N LYS A 364 -14.31 -18.57 21.72
CA LYS A 364 -15.47 -18.46 20.83
C LYS A 364 -15.17 -18.75 19.36
N TRP A 365 -13.97 -18.40 18.90
CA TRP A 365 -13.60 -18.48 17.48
C TRP A 365 -13.59 -19.92 16.96
N ILE A 366 -13.28 -20.88 17.83
CA ILE A 366 -13.33 -22.31 17.51
C ILE A 366 -14.76 -22.72 17.19
N TYR A 367 -15.71 -22.37 18.06
CA TYR A 367 -17.13 -22.64 17.83
C TYR A 367 -17.68 -21.92 16.59
N GLU A 368 -17.25 -20.67 16.35
CA GLU A 368 -17.66 -19.90 15.17
C GLU A 368 -17.15 -20.57 13.89
N ALA A 369 -15.90 -21.04 13.87
CA ALA A 369 -15.32 -21.75 12.74
C ALA A 369 -16.00 -23.12 12.49
N LEU A 370 -16.25 -23.91 13.54
CA LEU A 370 -16.98 -25.19 13.44
C LEU A 370 -18.38 -25.00 12.85
N LEU A 371 -19.09 -23.98 13.32
CA LEU A 371 -20.40 -23.60 12.80
C LEU A 371 -20.31 -23.23 11.31
N GLU A 372 -19.42 -22.29 10.96
CA GLU A 372 -19.26 -21.80 9.58
C GLU A 372 -18.85 -22.90 8.60
N TYR A 373 -17.92 -23.77 8.99
CA TYR A 373 -17.41 -24.84 8.12
C TYR A 373 -18.37 -26.01 7.98
N THR A 374 -19.13 -26.36 9.02
CA THR A 374 -20.19 -27.38 8.91
C THR A 374 -21.28 -26.92 7.94
N LEU A 375 -21.68 -25.65 8.01
CA LEU A 375 -22.64 -25.07 7.06
C LEU A 375 -22.07 -24.97 5.65
N SER A 376 -20.79 -24.62 5.52
CA SER A 376 -20.10 -24.59 4.23
C SER A 376 -20.03 -25.99 3.60
N LEU A 377 -19.72 -27.02 4.40
CA LEU A 377 -19.69 -28.42 3.95
C LEU A 377 -21.06 -28.87 3.44
N GLN A 378 -22.11 -28.60 4.23
CA GLN A 378 -23.48 -28.88 3.85
C GLN A 378 -23.88 -28.21 2.51
N GLN A 379 -23.44 -26.96 2.31
CA GLN A 379 -23.66 -26.24 1.06
C GLN A 379 -22.87 -26.84 -0.12
N LEU A 380 -21.61 -27.22 0.08
CA LEU A 380 -20.76 -27.83 -0.94
C LEU A 380 -21.32 -29.16 -1.44
N GLU A 381 -21.83 -29.97 -0.53
CA GLU A 381 -22.39 -31.29 -0.83
C GLU A 381 -23.84 -31.23 -1.35
N GLU A 382 -24.44 -30.04 -1.40
CA GLU A 382 -25.85 -29.80 -1.79
C GLU A 382 -26.83 -30.74 -1.05
N ARG A 383 -26.58 -30.96 0.25
CA ARG A 383 -27.40 -31.85 1.09
C ARG A 383 -28.07 -31.10 2.23
N GLU A 384 -28.94 -31.81 2.94
CA GLU A 384 -29.50 -31.34 4.20
C GLU A 384 -28.60 -31.74 5.37
N LEU A 385 -28.67 -30.97 6.46
CA LEU A 385 -28.02 -31.31 7.72
C LEU A 385 -28.66 -32.57 8.32
N ASP A 386 -27.83 -33.51 8.74
CA ASP A 386 -28.31 -34.70 9.45
C ASP A 386 -28.65 -34.39 10.93
N ALA A 387 -29.22 -35.37 11.63
CA ALA A 387 -29.65 -35.17 13.01
C ALA A 387 -28.48 -34.90 13.97
N ALA A 388 -27.32 -35.52 13.74
CA ALA A 388 -26.14 -35.37 14.59
C ALA A 388 -25.45 -34.02 14.35
N GLU A 389 -25.41 -33.55 13.10
CA GLU A 389 -24.94 -32.20 12.76
C GLU A 389 -25.85 -31.14 13.37
N LYS A 390 -27.17 -31.28 13.29
CA LYS A 390 -28.11 -30.34 13.91
C LYS A 390 -27.92 -30.25 15.43
N GLU A 391 -27.74 -31.40 16.08
CA GLU A 391 -27.45 -31.46 17.51
C GLU A 391 -26.14 -30.73 17.85
N ARG A 392 -25.05 -31.01 17.10
CA ARG A 392 -23.75 -30.33 17.27
C ARG A 392 -23.85 -28.81 17.08
N LEU A 393 -24.50 -28.36 16.00
CA LEU A 393 -24.69 -26.94 15.71
C LEU A 393 -25.46 -26.24 16.84
N GLY A 394 -26.52 -26.87 17.37
CA GLY A 394 -27.26 -26.34 18.52
C GLY A 394 -26.40 -26.19 19.78
N LEU A 395 -25.53 -27.18 20.06
CA LEU A 395 -24.58 -27.12 21.17
C LEU A 395 -23.56 -25.98 20.99
N TRP A 396 -22.97 -25.85 19.80
CA TRP A 396 -22.01 -24.79 19.50
C TRP A 396 -22.64 -23.40 19.51
N LEU A 397 -23.87 -23.23 19.01
CA LEU A 397 -24.63 -21.98 19.12
C LEU A 397 -24.89 -21.60 20.58
N GLY A 398 -25.27 -22.57 21.42
CA GLY A 398 -25.40 -22.35 22.86
C GLY A 398 -24.11 -21.81 23.49
N LYS A 399 -22.96 -22.38 23.10
CA LYS A 399 -21.64 -21.91 23.52
C LYS A 399 -21.28 -20.52 22.99
N LEU A 400 -21.60 -20.21 21.74
CA LEU A 400 -21.38 -18.88 21.16
C LEU A 400 -22.21 -17.80 21.88
N ARG A 401 -23.42 -18.13 22.33
CA ARG A 401 -24.25 -17.20 23.13
C ARG A 401 -23.67 -16.93 24.51
N GLU A 402 -23.03 -17.93 25.10
CA GLU A 402 -22.31 -17.81 26.38
C GLU A 402 -21.05 -16.94 26.21
N LEU A 403 -20.24 -17.20 25.17
CA LEU A 403 -18.93 -16.59 24.98
C LEU A 403 -18.95 -15.25 24.21
N ASP A 404 -20.00 -14.97 23.44
CA ASP A 404 -20.16 -13.73 22.65
C ASP A 404 -21.54 -13.07 22.82
N PRO A 405 -21.96 -12.73 24.06
CA PRO A 405 -23.33 -12.28 24.35
C PRO A 405 -23.69 -10.95 23.66
N LEU A 406 -22.69 -10.12 23.32
CA LEU A 406 -22.89 -8.87 22.59
C LEU A 406 -23.36 -9.11 21.14
N ARG A 407 -23.22 -10.32 20.61
CA ARG A 407 -23.64 -10.70 19.26
C ARG A 407 -24.78 -11.72 19.23
N ASN A 408 -25.55 -11.87 20.32
CA ASN A 408 -26.67 -12.82 20.37
C ASN A 408 -27.68 -12.66 19.22
N GLY A 409 -27.93 -11.44 18.74
CA GLY A 409 -28.79 -11.23 17.57
C GLY A 409 -28.26 -11.91 16.30
N ARG A 410 -26.93 -11.94 16.09
CA ARG A 410 -26.32 -12.71 14.99
C ARG A 410 -26.57 -14.21 15.16
N TRP A 411 -26.46 -14.72 16.38
CA TRP A 411 -26.66 -16.15 16.66
C TRP A 411 -28.13 -16.56 16.55
N ASP A 412 -29.06 -15.67 16.89
CA ASP A 412 -30.50 -15.85 16.62
C ASP A 412 -30.77 -16.00 15.13
N ASP A 413 -30.18 -15.13 14.30
CA ASP A 413 -30.34 -15.18 12.85
C ASP A 413 -29.80 -16.51 12.28
N VAL A 414 -28.63 -16.96 12.74
CA VAL A 414 -28.05 -18.24 12.29
C VAL A 414 -28.89 -19.45 12.70
N GLU A 415 -29.43 -19.47 13.93
CA GLU A 415 -30.31 -20.55 14.40
C GLU A 415 -31.55 -20.70 13.51
N VAL A 416 -32.16 -19.57 13.13
CA VAL A 416 -33.30 -19.51 12.21
C VAL A 416 -32.92 -20.03 10.82
N ASP A 417 -31.79 -19.58 10.27
CA ASP A 417 -31.31 -20.00 8.95
C ASP A 417 -31.01 -21.50 8.90
N CYS A 418 -30.50 -22.07 9.99
CA CYS A 418 -30.19 -23.50 10.12
C CYS A 418 -31.42 -24.36 10.44
N LYS A 419 -32.58 -23.76 10.73
CA LYS A 419 -33.82 -24.44 11.17
C LYS A 419 -33.59 -25.33 12.40
N LEU A 420 -32.84 -24.83 13.37
CA LEU A 420 -32.51 -25.52 14.62
C LEU A 420 -33.53 -25.27 15.73
#